data_AF-A0A6L9QAX9-F1
#
_entry.id   AF-A0A6L9QAX9-F1
#
_cell.length_a   1.000
_cell.length_b   1.000
_cell.length_c   1.000
_cell.angle_alpha   90.00
_cell.angle_beta   90.00
_cell.angle_gamma   90.00
#
_symmetry.space_group_name_H-M   'P 1'
#
loop_
_entity.id
_entity.type
_entity.pdbx_description
1 polymer ?
#
loop_
_entity_poly.entity_id
_entity_poly.type
_entity_poly.pdbx_seq_one_letter_code
_entity_poly.pdbx_strand_id
1 'polypeptide(L)'
;MNDLVRWLGVQLDADERRERGKYVIHGSTVIKCPQCPNFAYTVAEHSYEVTFNPCGHTMDGDEFVKTFGTPDPDEFVLADIAAKRLLIAEHGIEAPGTDYQHCRVCHDYTRHDAARAPCRTLRLLALPYAGRAGYDERWRPVPGARSGKLLPR
;
A
#
# COMPACT_ATOMS: atom_id res chain seq x y z
N MET A 1 -17.85 10.12 -4.74
CA MET A 1 -16.74 9.95 -3.75
C MET A 1 -16.41 8.48 -3.57
N ASN A 2 -17.42 7.61 -3.63
CA ASN A 2 -17.31 6.16 -3.50
C ASN A 2 -16.25 5.50 -4.42
N ASP A 3 -16.10 5.94 -5.68
CA ASP A 3 -15.12 5.31 -6.59
C ASP A 3 -13.67 5.51 -6.14
N LEU A 4 -13.31 6.73 -5.72
CA LEU A 4 -11.97 7.03 -5.21
C LEU A 4 -11.69 6.29 -3.90
N VAL A 5 -12.67 6.24 -2.99
CA VAL A 5 -12.56 5.50 -1.72
C VAL A 5 -12.34 4.00 -1.98
N ARG A 6 -13.16 3.40 -2.85
CA ARG A 6 -13.04 1.99 -3.23
C ARG A 6 -11.69 1.72 -3.89
N TRP A 7 -11.29 2.57 -4.84
CA TRP A 7 -10.02 2.40 -5.55
C TRP A 7 -8.82 2.54 -4.62
N LEU A 8 -8.79 3.53 -3.73
CA LEU A 8 -7.74 3.68 -2.71
C LEU A 8 -7.66 2.45 -1.79
N GLY A 9 -8.81 1.90 -1.39
CA GLY A 9 -8.85 0.65 -0.62
C GLY A 9 -8.11 -0.48 -1.32
N VAL A 10 -8.39 -0.70 -2.61
CA VAL A 10 -7.69 -1.71 -3.43
C VAL A 10 -6.18 -1.44 -3.50
N GLN A 11 -5.75 -0.18 -3.63
CA GLN A 11 -4.31 0.14 -3.66
C GLN A 11 -3.62 -0.16 -2.33
N LEU A 12 -4.25 0.16 -1.20
CA LEU A 12 -3.71 -0.11 0.12
C LEU A 12 -3.66 -1.62 0.41
N ASP A 13 -4.64 -2.39 -0.05
CA ASP A 13 -4.61 -3.86 0.06
C ASP A 13 -3.47 -4.47 -0.76
N ALA A 14 -3.21 -3.91 -1.96
CA ALA A 14 -2.09 -4.34 -2.79
C ALA A 14 -0.74 -3.98 -2.16
N ASP A 15 -0.61 -2.78 -1.60
CA ASP A 15 0.61 -2.34 -0.92
C ASP A 15 0.87 -3.16 0.35
N GLU A 16 -0.15 -3.41 1.18
CA GLU A 16 -0.01 -4.26 2.37
C GLU A 16 0.41 -5.68 1.98
N ARG A 17 -0.23 -6.26 0.95
CA ARG A 17 0.14 -7.60 0.47
C ARG A 17 1.60 -7.65 0.01
N ARG A 18 2.06 -6.61 -0.69
CA ARG A 18 3.46 -6.51 -1.13
C ARG A 18 4.40 -6.38 0.06
N GLU A 19 4.04 -5.57 1.04
CA GLU A 19 4.87 -5.33 2.23
C GLU A 19 4.98 -6.60 3.09
N ARG A 20 3.86 -7.27 3.37
CA ARG A 20 3.83 -8.54 4.10
C ARG A 20 4.46 -9.70 3.34
N GLY A 21 4.56 -9.58 2.01
CA GLY A 21 5.21 -10.55 1.14
C GLY A 21 6.74 -10.44 1.11
N LYS A 22 7.34 -9.52 1.89
CA LYS A 22 8.79 -9.39 2.01
C LYS A 22 9.36 -10.43 2.97
N TYR A 23 10.45 -11.03 2.55
CA TYR A 23 11.21 -12.00 3.32
C TYR A 23 12.70 -11.66 3.19
N VAL A 24 13.47 -11.97 4.24
CA VAL A 24 14.92 -11.77 4.28
C VAL A 24 15.60 -13.03 4.76
N ILE A 25 16.83 -13.28 4.30
CA ILE A 25 17.70 -14.34 4.81
C ILE A 25 18.79 -13.67 5.64
N HIS A 26 18.81 -13.95 6.94
CA HIS A 26 19.82 -13.40 7.84
C HIS A 26 21.08 -14.29 7.87
N GLY A 27 22.24 -13.67 7.71
CA GLY A 27 23.54 -14.34 7.77
C GLY A 27 23.77 -15.38 6.68
N SER A 28 24.90 -16.08 6.77
CA SER A 28 25.20 -17.23 5.93
C SER A 28 24.47 -18.48 6.43
N THR A 29 23.49 -18.95 5.66
CA THR A 29 22.73 -20.16 5.99
C THR A 29 23.08 -21.31 5.04
N VAL A 30 23.19 -22.51 5.61
CA VAL A 30 23.32 -23.77 4.87
C VAL A 30 21.93 -24.34 4.65
N ILE A 31 21.50 -24.41 3.40
CA ILE A 31 20.15 -24.83 2.99
C ILE A 31 20.23 -26.18 2.29
N LYS A 32 19.52 -27.19 2.80
CA LYS A 32 19.48 -28.52 2.16
C LYS A 32 18.61 -28.51 0.92
N CYS A 33 19.06 -29.17 -0.14
CA CYS A 33 18.24 -29.40 -1.33
C CYS A 33 17.04 -30.30 -0.98
N PRO A 34 15.79 -29.89 -1.24
CA PRO A 34 14.61 -30.72 -0.95
C PRO A 34 14.60 -32.03 -1.76
N GLN A 35 15.16 -31.99 -2.96
CA GLN A 35 15.23 -33.12 -3.89
C GLN A 35 16.46 -34.00 -3.68
N CYS A 36 17.46 -33.51 -2.94
CA CYS A 36 18.69 -34.26 -2.67
C CYS A 36 19.16 -34.05 -1.23
N PRO A 37 18.77 -34.93 -0.28
CA PRO A 37 19.05 -34.74 1.15
C PRO A 37 20.54 -34.66 1.51
N ASN A 38 21.42 -35.12 0.62
CA ASN A 38 22.88 -35.13 0.82
C ASN A 38 23.58 -33.88 0.28
N PHE A 39 22.86 -32.94 -0.36
CA PHE A 39 23.45 -31.72 -0.88
C PHE A 39 22.90 -30.49 -0.16
N ALA A 40 23.78 -29.52 0.09
CA ALA A 40 23.43 -28.25 0.69
C ALA A 40 24.09 -27.08 -0.04
N TYR A 41 23.40 -25.95 -0.01
CA TYR A 41 23.81 -24.68 -0.59
C TYR A 41 24.23 -23.73 0.53
N THR A 42 25.29 -22.96 0.33
CA THR A 42 25.58 -21.80 1.18
C THR A 42 25.07 -20.56 0.46
N VAL A 43 24.19 -19.82 1.13
CA VAL A 43 23.75 -18.50 0.64
C VAL A 43 24.44 -17.45 1.48
N ALA A 44 25.21 -16.58 0.84
CA ALA A 44 25.84 -15.46 1.51
C ALA A 44 24.84 -14.31 1.69
N GLU A 45 24.99 -13.59 2.80
CA GLU A 45 24.12 -12.48 3.17
C GLU A 45 24.00 -11.44 2.05
N HIS A 46 22.78 -10.99 1.75
CA HIS A 46 22.46 -10.06 0.66
C HIS A 46 22.84 -10.50 -0.77
N SER A 47 23.23 -11.76 -0.98
CA SER A 47 23.50 -12.31 -2.32
C SER A 47 22.60 -13.51 -2.58
N TYR A 48 21.84 -13.47 -3.67
CA TYR A 48 21.15 -14.65 -4.20
C TYR A 48 22.11 -15.60 -4.93
N GLU A 49 23.42 -15.36 -4.84
CA GLU A 49 24.43 -16.20 -5.46
C GLU A 49 24.60 -17.49 -4.65
N VAL A 50 23.97 -18.54 -5.15
CA VAL A 50 24.25 -19.91 -4.73
C VAL A 50 25.64 -20.27 -5.22
N THR A 51 26.62 -20.28 -4.32
CA THR A 51 28.04 -20.47 -4.65
C THR A 51 28.37 -21.90 -5.12
N PHE A 52 27.50 -22.88 -4.89
CA PHE A 52 27.75 -24.26 -5.30
C PHE A 52 26.44 -25.06 -5.46
N ASN A 53 26.09 -25.43 -6.70
CA ASN A 53 24.97 -26.34 -6.99
C ASN A 53 25.48 -27.69 -7.53
N PRO A 54 25.82 -28.65 -6.66
CA PRO A 54 26.35 -29.94 -7.07
C PRO A 54 25.30 -30.88 -7.67
N CYS A 55 24.00 -30.60 -7.53
CA CYS A 55 22.92 -31.51 -7.97
C CYS A 55 22.17 -31.05 -9.22
N GLY A 56 22.42 -29.82 -9.71
CA GLY A 56 21.84 -29.30 -10.95
C GLY A 56 20.37 -28.85 -10.86
N HIS A 57 19.74 -28.97 -9.69
CA HIS A 57 18.37 -28.49 -9.48
C HIS A 57 18.34 -26.97 -9.29
N THR A 58 17.51 -26.27 -10.05
CA THR A 58 17.28 -24.83 -9.90
C THR A 58 16.05 -24.58 -9.04
N MET A 59 16.16 -23.65 -8.10
CA MET A 59 14.99 -23.04 -7.45
C MET A 59 14.81 -21.62 -7.96
N ASP A 60 13.57 -21.20 -8.08
CA ASP A 60 13.24 -19.79 -8.28
C ASP A 60 13.66 -18.96 -7.06
N GLY A 61 14.24 -17.78 -7.28
CA GLY A 61 14.75 -16.94 -6.21
C GLY A 61 13.66 -16.47 -5.26
N ASP A 62 12.46 -16.15 -5.76
CA ASP A 62 11.34 -15.72 -4.91
C ASP A 62 10.79 -16.90 -4.11
N GLU A 63 10.68 -18.09 -4.71
CA GLU A 63 10.32 -19.32 -4.01
C GLU A 63 11.34 -19.67 -2.91
N PHE A 64 12.63 -19.48 -3.20
CA PHE A 64 13.72 -19.71 -2.25
C PHE A 64 13.63 -18.80 -1.02
N VAL A 65 13.51 -17.49 -1.22
CA VAL A 65 13.43 -16.52 -0.13
C VAL A 65 12.15 -16.74 0.68
N LYS A 66 11.02 -17.07 0.05
CA LYS A 66 9.79 -17.42 0.78
C LYS A 66 9.91 -18.69 1.60
N THR A 67 10.66 -19.67 1.13
CA THR A 67 10.81 -20.98 1.80
C THR A 67 11.78 -20.91 2.98
N PHE A 68 12.86 -20.15 2.84
CA PHE A 68 13.97 -20.16 3.80
C PHE A 68 14.21 -18.84 4.51
N GLY A 69 13.65 -17.74 4.03
CA GLY A 69 13.73 -16.45 4.67
C GLY A 69 12.73 -16.30 5.82
N THR A 70 12.98 -15.33 6.68
CA THR A 70 12.03 -14.87 7.69
C THR A 70 11.20 -13.72 7.14
N PRO A 71 9.89 -13.65 7.44
CA PRO A 71 9.09 -12.47 7.10
C PRO A 71 9.74 -11.20 7.65
N ASP A 72 9.90 -10.20 6.79
CA ASP A 72 10.53 -8.92 7.13
C ASP A 72 9.72 -7.75 6.56
N PRO A 73 8.46 -7.58 7.01
CA PRO A 73 7.70 -6.39 6.68
C PRO A 73 8.25 -5.17 7.41
N ASP A 74 8.26 -4.03 6.74
CA ASP A 74 8.50 -2.75 7.42
C ASP A 74 7.24 -2.35 8.21
N GLU A 75 7.30 -2.52 9.53
CA GLU A 75 6.20 -2.18 10.45
C GLU A 75 5.81 -0.70 10.40
N PHE A 76 6.74 0.21 10.06
CA PHE A 76 6.41 1.63 9.87
C PHE A 76 5.54 1.82 8.64
N VAL A 77 5.84 1.13 7.54
CA VAL A 77 5.02 1.15 6.31
C VAL A 77 3.65 0.55 6.58
N LEU A 78 3.57 -0.56 7.33
CA LEU A 78 2.28 -1.16 7.70
C LEU A 78 1.45 -0.21 8.59
N ALA A 79 2.07 0.49 9.53
CA ALA A 79 1.40 1.49 10.37
C ALA A 79 0.90 2.68 9.53
N ASP A 80 1.67 3.17 8.56
CA ASP A 80 1.25 4.22 7.63
C ASP A 80 0.06 3.78 6.76
N ILE A 81 0.07 2.54 6.24
CA ILE A 81 -1.08 1.96 5.52
C ILE A 81 -2.32 1.91 6.42
N ALA A 82 -2.19 1.47 7.66
CA ALA A 82 -3.28 1.43 8.63
C ALA A 82 -3.84 2.84 8.91
N ALA A 83 -2.97 3.85 9.08
CA ALA A 83 -3.38 5.23 9.26
C ALA A 83 -4.15 5.77 8.03
N LYS A 84 -3.69 5.47 6.82
CA LYS A 84 -4.38 5.84 5.57
C LYS A 84 -5.77 5.19 5.47
N ARG A 85 -5.93 3.94 5.92
CA ARG A 85 -7.25 3.28 5.98
C ARG A 85 -8.19 3.99 6.94
N LEU A 86 -7.71 4.40 8.12
CA LEU A 86 -8.51 5.18 9.07
C LEU A 86 -8.94 6.52 8.45
N LEU A 87 -8.03 7.21 7.75
CA LEU A 87 -8.36 8.43 7.01
C LEU A 87 -9.46 8.16 5.96
N ILE A 88 -9.38 7.07 5.20
CA ILE A 88 -10.42 6.70 4.22
C ILE A 88 -11.75 6.39 4.92
N ALA A 89 -11.73 5.71 6.07
CA ALA A 89 -12.92 5.38 6.84
C ALA A 89 -13.65 6.62 7.38
N GLU A 90 -12.93 7.70 7.72
CA GLU A 90 -13.53 9.01 8.05
C GLU A 90 -14.28 9.67 6.86
N HIS A 91 -14.04 9.14 5.66
CA HIS A 91 -14.74 9.52 4.43
C HIS A 91 -15.67 8.39 3.94
N GLY A 92 -15.99 7.46 4.85
CA GLY A 92 -16.84 6.29 4.64
C GLY A 92 -18.30 6.63 4.32
N ILE A 93 -18.94 5.59 3.78
CA ILE A 93 -20.09 5.61 2.87
C ILE A 93 -21.41 5.58 3.66
N GLU A 94 -22.32 6.49 3.28
CA GLU A 94 -23.79 6.46 3.45
C GLU A 94 -24.33 5.94 4.79
N ALA A 95 -24.82 6.85 5.63
CA ALA A 95 -26.00 6.49 6.41
C ALA A 95 -27.13 6.18 5.41
N PRO A 96 -27.84 5.04 5.53
CA PRO A 96 -28.98 4.76 4.66
C PRO A 96 -29.99 5.91 4.73
N GLY A 97 -30.32 6.50 3.59
CA GLY A 97 -31.30 7.60 3.48
C GLY A 97 -30.71 9.01 3.46
N THR A 98 -29.39 9.18 3.38
CA THR A 98 -28.76 10.48 3.13
C THR A 98 -28.00 10.47 1.81
N ASP A 99 -28.47 11.22 0.81
CA ASP A 99 -27.81 11.38 -0.51
C ASP A 99 -26.48 12.16 -0.45
N TYR A 100 -25.95 12.39 0.75
CA TYR A 100 -24.86 13.31 1.01
C TYR A 100 -23.59 12.57 1.47
N GLN A 101 -22.70 12.33 0.50
CA GLN A 101 -21.36 11.81 0.73
C GLN A 101 -20.44 12.93 1.25
N HIS A 102 -20.34 13.08 2.56
CA HIS A 102 -19.44 14.06 3.19
C HIS A 102 -18.39 13.40 4.09
N CYS A 103 -17.18 13.95 4.08
CA CYS A 103 -16.16 13.62 5.07
C CYS A 103 -16.66 14.08 6.44
N ARG A 104 -16.64 13.20 7.45
CA ARG A 104 -17.12 13.52 8.81
C ARG A 104 -16.39 14.72 9.43
N VAL A 105 -15.14 14.95 9.03
CA VAL A 105 -14.28 16.02 9.53
C VAL A 105 -14.35 17.29 8.66
N CYS A 106 -14.58 17.15 7.34
CA CYS A 106 -14.69 18.31 6.44
C CYS A 106 -16.13 18.82 6.25
N HIS A 107 -17.12 18.21 6.91
CA HIS A 107 -18.51 18.65 6.87
C HIS A 107 -18.69 19.92 7.71
N ASP A 108 -18.53 21.08 7.06
CA ASP A 108 -19.03 22.35 7.57
C ASP A 108 -20.52 22.45 7.22
N TYR A 109 -21.40 22.38 8.23
CA TYR A 109 -22.87 22.49 8.09
C TYR A 109 -23.33 23.79 7.41
N THR A 110 -22.45 24.79 7.27
CA THR A 110 -22.77 26.07 6.63
C THR A 110 -22.32 26.17 5.17
N ARG A 111 -21.48 25.23 4.71
CA ARG A 111 -20.89 25.23 3.36
C ARG A 111 -20.99 23.84 2.77
N HIS A 112 -22.17 23.52 2.26
CA HIS A 112 -22.44 22.34 1.43
C HIS A 112 -21.65 22.42 0.11
N ASP A 113 -20.34 22.24 0.17
CA ASP A 113 -19.47 22.25 -1.01
C ASP A 113 -19.47 20.86 -1.67
N ALA A 114 -20.64 20.41 -2.15
CA ALA A 114 -20.72 19.27 -3.08
C ALA A 114 -19.79 19.47 -4.30
N ALA A 115 -19.55 20.73 -4.69
CA ALA A 115 -18.59 21.13 -5.72
C ALA A 115 -17.12 20.77 -5.43
N ARG A 116 -16.78 20.42 -4.17
CA ARG A 116 -15.42 20.03 -3.77
C ARG A 116 -15.24 18.53 -3.59
N ALA A 117 -16.24 17.72 -3.92
CA ALA A 117 -16.10 16.27 -3.94
C ALA A 117 -15.25 15.79 -5.14
N PRO A 118 -14.38 14.77 -5.00
CA PRO A 118 -13.95 14.15 -3.75
C PRO A 118 -13.11 15.07 -2.86
N CYS A 119 -13.17 14.86 -1.54
CA CYS A 119 -12.40 15.61 -0.54
C CYS A 119 -10.91 15.74 -0.92
N ARG A 120 -10.33 16.93 -0.70
CA ARG A 120 -8.91 17.21 -1.00
C ARG A 120 -7.96 16.23 -0.31
N THR A 121 -8.26 15.79 0.90
CA THR A 121 -7.46 14.80 1.63
C THR A 121 -7.37 13.49 0.86
N LEU A 122 -8.49 12.96 0.36
CA LEU A 122 -8.50 11.74 -0.46
C LEU A 122 -7.73 11.94 -1.78
N ARG A 123 -7.88 13.11 -2.42
CA ARG A 123 -7.11 13.44 -3.64
C ARG A 123 -5.60 13.45 -3.39
N LEU A 124 -5.16 13.97 -2.25
CA LEU A 124 -3.75 13.96 -1.85
C LEU A 124 -3.25 12.54 -1.57
N LEU A 125 -4.07 11.71 -0.91
CA LEU A 125 -3.74 10.30 -0.68
C LEU A 125 -3.63 9.49 -1.98
N ALA A 126 -4.37 9.89 -3.03
CA ALA A 126 -4.31 9.25 -4.33
C ALA A 126 -3.07 9.61 -5.16
N LEU A 127 -2.39 10.72 -4.83
CA LEU A 127 -1.31 11.26 -5.66
C LEU A 127 -0.11 10.31 -5.82
N PRO A 128 0.36 9.59 -4.78
CA PRO A 128 1.42 8.58 -4.93
C PRO A 128 1.05 7.44 -5.89
N TYR A 129 -0.23 7.27 -6.19
CA TYR A 129 -0.77 6.20 -7.02
C TYR A 129 -1.13 6.66 -8.45
N ALA A 130 -0.80 7.90 -8.84
CA ALA A 130 -1.23 8.48 -10.12
C ALA A 130 -0.76 7.71 -11.37
N GLY A 131 0.32 6.92 -11.26
CA GLY A 131 0.81 6.06 -12.34
C GLY A 131 0.19 4.67 -12.40
N ARG A 132 -0.74 4.33 -11.48
CA ARG A 132 -1.34 2.99 -11.42
C ARG A 132 -2.60 2.89 -12.27
N ALA A 133 -2.85 1.70 -12.80
CA ALA A 133 -4.05 1.42 -13.58
C ALA A 133 -5.33 1.73 -12.78
N GLY A 134 -6.30 2.35 -13.45
CA GLY A 134 -7.56 2.78 -12.83
C GLY A 134 -7.49 4.09 -12.06
N TYR A 135 -6.33 4.77 -12.02
CA TYR A 135 -6.27 6.16 -11.57
C TYR A 135 -7.05 7.07 -12.52
N ASP A 136 -7.94 7.90 -11.97
CA ASP A 136 -8.66 8.94 -12.72
C ASP A 136 -8.02 10.30 -12.48
N GLU A 137 -7.63 11.00 -13.55
CA GLU A 137 -7.03 12.33 -13.49
C GLU A 137 -7.91 13.38 -12.80
N ARG A 138 -9.23 13.18 -12.73
CA ARG A 138 -10.16 14.02 -11.93
C ARG A 138 -9.88 13.94 -10.43
N TRP A 139 -9.16 12.90 -9.97
CA TRP A 139 -8.72 12.78 -8.58
C TRP A 139 -7.45 13.56 -8.29
N ARG A 140 -6.75 14.08 -9.30
CA ARG A 140 -5.58 14.92 -9.10
C ARG A 140 -5.97 16.20 -8.35
N PRO A 141 -5.24 16.60 -7.29
CA PRO A 141 -5.48 17.88 -6.63
C PRO A 141 -5.33 19.04 -7.61
N VAL A 142 -6.33 19.91 -7.71
CA VAL A 142 -6.22 21.14 -8.49
C VAL A 142 -5.38 22.16 -7.70
N PRO A 143 -4.25 22.66 -8.23
CA PRO A 143 -3.45 23.69 -7.57
C PRO A 143 -4.27 24.98 -7.41
N GLY A 144 -4.23 25.61 -6.23
CA GLY A 144 -4.75 26.97 -6.04
C GLY A 144 -6.18 27.10 -5.51
N ALA A 145 -6.88 26.02 -5.16
CA ALA A 145 -8.11 26.11 -4.38
C ALA A 145 -7.81 26.56 -2.93
N ARG A 146 -7.51 27.85 -2.73
CA ARG A 146 -7.42 28.44 -1.39
C ARG A 146 -8.79 28.33 -0.75
N SER A 147 -8.86 27.58 0.34
CA SER A 147 -10.01 27.51 1.23
C SER A 147 -10.28 28.90 1.82
N GLY A 148 -11.24 29.62 1.23
CA GLY A 148 -11.89 30.79 1.82
C GLY A 148 -11.05 32.07 1.83
N LYS A 149 -11.66 33.16 1.35
CA LYS A 149 -11.27 34.52 1.76
C LYS A 149 -11.28 34.55 3.29
N LEU A 150 -10.16 34.94 3.90
CA LEU A 150 -10.13 35.40 5.28
C LEU A 150 -11.17 36.53 5.39
N LEU A 151 -12.20 36.34 6.21
CA LEU A 151 -13.09 37.43 6.58
C LEU A 151 -12.26 38.47 7.35
N PRO A 152 -12.42 39.78 7.08
CA PRO A 152 -11.73 40.81 7.84
C PRO A 152 -12.20 40.77 9.31
N ARG A 153 -11.24 40.96 10.21
CA ARG A 153 -11.45 41.09 11.65
C ARG A 153 -12.23 42.35 11.99
#